data_AF-A0A1F9CU48-F1
#
_entry.id   AF-A0A1F9CU48-F1
#
_cell.length_a   1.000
_cell.length_b   1.000
_cell.length_c   1.000
_cell.angle_alpha   90.00
_cell.angle_beta   90.00
_cell.angle_gamma   90.00
#
_symmetry.space_group_name_H-M   'P 1'
#
loop_
_entity.id
_entity.type
_entity.pdbx_description
1 polymer ?
#
loop_
_entity_poly.entity_id
_entity_poly.type
_entity_poly.pdbx_seq_one_letter_code
_entity_poly.pdbx_strand_id
1 'polypeptide(L)'
;MSIVEYTDRKAAIAEYPQKIISPRAPSTCCVEGNRERVGEVQDEDGETYFYKRCRVCGHTVKFFFTPRHKSTFFEIWVYLSRKKATLH
;
A
#
# COMPACT_ATOMS: atom_id res chain seq x y z
N MET A 1 -12.22 8.36 0.10
CA MET A 1 -12.47 8.04 -1.33
C MET A 1 -11.34 7.14 -1.80
N SER A 2 -11.62 5.94 -2.31
CA SER A 2 -10.56 4.99 -2.68
C SER A 2 -9.95 5.36 -4.04
N ILE A 3 -8.62 5.48 -4.09
CA ILE A 3 -7.86 5.69 -5.33
C ILE A 3 -7.72 4.41 -6.16
N VAL A 4 -8.16 3.27 -5.63
CA VAL A 4 -8.05 1.95 -6.27
C VAL A 4 -9.32 1.61 -7.04
N GLU A 5 -9.19 1.40 -8.34
CA GLU A 5 -10.19 0.83 -9.24
C GLU A 5 -9.90 -0.67 -9.41
N TYR A 6 -10.81 -1.52 -8.95
CA TYR A 6 -10.71 -2.97 -9.13
C TYR A 6 -11.40 -3.41 -10.42
N THR A 7 -10.63 -3.83 -11.42
CA THR A 7 -11.15 -4.27 -12.71
C THR A 7 -10.17 -5.18 -13.43
N ASP A 8 -10.70 -6.19 -14.10
CA ASP A 8 -9.94 -7.09 -14.98
C ASP A 8 -10.00 -6.64 -16.45
N ARG A 9 -10.69 -5.52 -16.72
CA ARG A 9 -10.90 -4.98 -18.07
C ARG A 9 -9.82 -3.98 -18.52
N LYS A 10 -8.95 -3.55 -17.60
CA LYS A 10 -7.91 -2.55 -17.86
C LYS A 10 -6.57 -3.11 -17.39
N ALA A 11 -5.50 -2.71 -18.06
CA ALA A 11 -4.16 -3.00 -17.60
C ALA A 11 -3.93 -2.41 -16.20
N ALA A 12 -3.21 -3.14 -15.36
CA ALA A 12 -2.93 -2.69 -14.01
C ALA A 12 -1.95 -1.52 -14.05
N ILE A 13 -2.27 -0.42 -13.36
CA ILE A 13 -1.40 0.76 -13.22
C ILE A 13 -1.26 1.18 -11.76
N ALA A 14 -0.17 1.86 -11.44
CA ALA A 14 0.10 2.40 -10.10
C ALA A 14 0.57 3.86 -10.18
N GLU A 15 -0.35 4.74 -10.57
CA GLU A 15 -0.14 6.20 -10.59
C GLU A 15 -0.45 6.80 -9.22
N TYR A 16 0.18 6.25 -8.18
CA TYR A 16 -0.01 6.73 -6.81
C TYR A 16 0.52 8.17 -6.67
N PRO A 17 -0.19 9.09 -5.98
CA PRO A 17 -1.43 8.88 -5.20
C PRO A 17 -2.73 9.09 -5.98
N GLN A 18 -2.68 9.38 -7.28
CA GLN A 18 -3.86 9.76 -8.07
C GLN A 18 -4.77 8.57 -8.36
N LYS A 19 -4.20 7.45 -8.80
CA LYS A 19 -4.97 6.30 -9.26
C LYS A 19 -4.19 4.99 -9.22
N ILE A 20 -4.87 3.92 -8.82
CA ILE A 20 -4.38 2.55 -8.96
C ILE A 20 -5.43 1.73 -9.69
N ILE A 21 -5.05 1.02 -10.75
CA ILE A 21 -5.89 -0.02 -11.36
C ILE A 21 -5.32 -1.36 -10.93
N SER A 22 -6.17 -2.18 -10.30
CA SER A 22 -5.84 -3.50 -9.81
C SER A 22 -6.78 -4.54 -10.42
N PRO A 23 -6.26 -5.72 -10.82
CA PRO A 23 -7.09 -6.93 -10.96
C PRO A 23 -7.96 -7.13 -9.73
N ARG A 24 -9.15 -7.72 -9.91
CA ARG A 24 -10.13 -7.94 -8.82
C ARG A 24 -9.69 -9.03 -7.85
N ALA A 25 -8.96 -10.03 -8.35
CA ALA A 25 -8.55 -11.19 -7.58
C ALA A 25 -7.03 -11.40 -7.63
N PRO A 26 -6.43 -11.97 -6.57
CA PRO A 26 -5.04 -12.36 -6.60
C PRO A 26 -4.84 -13.56 -7.53
N SER A 27 -3.69 -13.61 -8.20
CA SER A 27 -3.23 -14.76 -8.98
C SER A 27 -2.18 -15.55 -8.20
N THR A 28 -1.77 -16.71 -8.72
CA THR A 28 -0.72 -17.57 -8.14
C THR A 28 0.63 -16.85 -7.99
N CYS A 29 0.91 -15.81 -8.79
CA CYS A 29 2.12 -15.01 -8.66
C CYS A 29 2.13 -14.05 -7.46
N CYS A 30 1.00 -13.85 -6.77
CA CYS A 30 0.82 -12.84 -5.72
C CYS A 30 1.36 -13.25 -4.33
N VAL A 31 2.52 -13.92 -4.30
CA VAL A 31 3.25 -14.26 -3.08
C VAL A 31 3.92 -13.04 -2.46
N GLU A 32 4.22 -13.06 -1.16
CA GLU A 32 4.79 -11.90 -0.45
C GLU A 32 6.10 -11.40 -1.09
N GLY A 33 6.97 -12.28 -1.56
CA GLY A 33 8.22 -11.89 -2.25
C GLY A 33 8.01 -11.13 -3.56
N ASN A 34 6.83 -11.24 -4.18
CA ASN A 34 6.48 -10.50 -5.39
C ASN A 34 5.70 -9.22 -5.10
N ARG A 35 5.40 -8.93 -3.83
CA ARG A 35 4.65 -7.73 -3.44
C ARG A 35 5.61 -6.62 -3.02
N GLU A 36 5.44 -5.46 -3.62
CA GLU A 36 6.14 -4.24 -3.25
C GLU A 36 5.19 -3.25 -2.58
N ARG A 37 5.74 -2.39 -1.73
CA ARG A 37 4.99 -1.28 -1.15
C ARG A 37 4.81 -0.20 -2.21
N VAL A 38 3.58 0.29 -2.35
CA VAL A 38 3.22 1.43 -3.18
C VAL A 38 2.79 2.57 -2.28
N GLY A 39 3.49 3.70 -2.40
CA GLY A 39 3.15 4.93 -1.71
C GLY A 39 3.49 4.97 -0.23
N GLU A 40 2.96 6.00 0.42
CA GLU A 40 3.18 6.30 1.82
C GLU A 40 2.21 5.53 2.72
N VAL A 41 2.51 5.45 4.01
CA VAL A 41 1.53 4.93 4.97
C VAL A 41 0.44 5.98 5.12
N GLN A 42 -0.79 5.52 5.08
CA GLN A 42 -2.01 6.29 5.27
C GLN A 42 -2.56 6.01 6.67
N ASP A 43 -3.22 7.02 7.23
CA ASP A 43 -4.01 6.89 8.45
C ASP A 43 -5.42 7.36 8.13
N GLU A 44 -6.38 6.45 8.20
CA GLU A 44 -7.80 6.69 7.88
C GLU A 44 -8.62 6.07 9.02
N ASP A 45 -9.41 6.88 9.74
CA ASP A 45 -10.30 6.43 10.82
C ASP A 45 -9.63 5.56 11.91
N GLY A 46 -8.37 5.85 12.24
CA GLY A 46 -7.58 5.09 13.23
C GLY A 46 -6.99 3.77 12.72
N GLU A 47 -7.20 3.48 11.43
CA GLU A 47 -6.56 2.41 10.70
C GLU A 47 -5.36 2.94 9.90
N THR A 48 -4.19 2.45 10.28
CA THR A 48 -2.96 2.74 9.56
C THR A 48 -2.72 1.65 8.53
N TYR A 49 -2.52 2.02 7.26
CA TYR A 49 -2.29 1.07 6.18
C TYR A 49 -1.35 1.61 5.10
N PHE A 50 -0.81 0.73 4.25
CA PHE A 50 -0.19 1.11 2.97
C PHE A 50 -0.62 0.14 1.88
N TYR A 51 -0.40 0.49 0.61
CA TYR A 51 -0.74 -0.42 -0.48
C TYR A 51 0.41 -1.40 -0.76
N LYS A 52 0.10 -2.68 -0.94
CA LYS A 52 1.01 -3.69 -1.50
C LYS A 52 0.57 -4.09 -2.88
N ARG A 53 1.46 -4.00 -3.87
CA ARG A 53 1.22 -4.36 -5.27
C ARG A 53 2.09 -5.52 -5.72
N CYS A 54 1.50 -6.49 -6.41
CA CYS A 54 2.27 -7.56 -7.06
C CYS A 54 3.03 -6.99 -8.27
N ARG A 55 4.35 -7.15 -8.30
CA ARG A 55 5.23 -6.72 -9.40
C ARG A 55 4.96 -7.44 -10.71
N VAL A 56 4.33 -8.61 -10.64
CA VAL A 56 4.06 -9.47 -11.81
C VAL A 56 2.73 -9.12 -12.48
N CYS A 57 1.64 -9.10 -11.71
CA CYS A 57 0.28 -8.92 -12.27
C CYS A 57 -0.38 -7.60 -11.88
N GLY A 58 0.23 -6.79 -11.01
CA GLY A 58 -0.32 -5.52 -10.56
C GLY A 58 -1.47 -5.60 -9.55
N HIS A 59 -1.82 -6.80 -9.06
CA HIS A 59 -2.82 -6.95 -8.01
C HIS A 59 -2.41 -6.17 -6.75
N THR A 60 -3.29 -5.30 -6.27
CA THR A 60 -3.02 -4.35 -5.20
C THR A 60 -3.98 -4.55 -4.02
N VAL A 61 -3.47 -4.51 -2.79
CA VAL A 61 -4.25 -4.65 -1.54
C VAL A 61 -3.84 -3.58 -0.53
N LYS A 62 -4.77 -3.20 0.36
CA LYS A 62 -4.42 -2.48 1.60
C LYS A 62 -3.77 -3.47 2.57
N PHE A 63 -2.59 -3.13 3.07
CA PHE A 63 -1.91 -3.84 4.15
C PHE A 63 -2.07 -3.02 5.43
N PHE A 64 -2.85 -3.55 6.38
CA PHE A 64 -3.16 -2.88 7.64
C PHE A 64 -2.16 -3.27 8.74
N PHE A 65 -1.78 -2.30 9.57
CA PHE A 65 -1.01 -2.59 10.78
C PHE A 65 -1.95 -3.10 11.87
N THR A 66 -1.85 -4.38 12.25
CA THR A 66 -2.57 -4.91 13.41
C THR A 66 -1.93 -4.43 14.72
N PRO A 67 -2.70 -4.30 15.83
CA PRO A 67 -2.20 -3.79 17.12
C PRO A 67 -0.93 -4.47 17.65
N ARG A 68 -0.73 -5.76 17.34
CA ARG A 68 0.46 -6.54 17.71
C ARG A 68 1.76 -6.02 17.07
N HIS A 69 1.65 -5.28 15.97
CA HIS A 69 2.74 -4.61 15.26
C HIS A 69 2.74 -3.08 15.46
N LYS A 70 1.70 -2.49 16.07
CA LYS A 70 1.54 -1.04 16.17
C LYS A 70 2.51 -0.39 17.16
N SER A 71 2.89 -1.03 18.27
CA SER A 71 3.62 -0.34 19.34
C SER A 71 5.02 0.13 18.94
N THR A 72 5.78 -0.65 18.17
CA THR A 72 7.18 -0.30 17.86
C THR A 72 7.36 0.19 16.42
N PHE A 73 6.66 -0.42 15.46
CA PHE A 73 6.84 -0.06 14.05
C PHE A 73 6.17 1.28 13.70
N PHE A 74 4.99 1.56 14.26
CA PHE A 74 4.28 2.81 13.99
C PHE A 74 5.08 4.01 14.51
N GLU A 75 5.60 3.94 15.74
CA GLU A 75 6.40 5.04 16.33
C GLU A 75 7.70 5.28 15.55
N ILE A 76 8.42 4.23 15.18
CA ILE A 76 9.63 4.34 14.35
C ILE A 76 9.27 4.92 12.97
N TRP A 77 8.17 4.49 12.35
CA TRP A 77 7.76 4.98 11.05
C TRP A 77 7.34 6.47 11.11
N VAL A 78 6.54 6.86 12.09
CA VAL A 78 6.15 8.27 12.33
C VAL A 78 7.40 9.14 12.54
N TYR A 79 8.36 8.67 13.33
CA TYR A 79 9.64 9.35 13.54
C TYR A 79 10.43 9.53 12.23
N LEU A 80 10.58 8.46 11.43
CA LEU A 80 11.32 8.50 10.17
C LEU A 80 10.65 9.41 9.12
N SER A 81 9.32 9.39 9.04
CA SER A 81 8.57 10.26 8.13
C SER A 81 8.70 11.74 8.50
N ARG A 82 8.64 12.07 9.81
CA ARG A 82 8.86 13.45 10.29
C ARG A 82 10.27 13.95 9.98
N LYS A 83 11.30 13.13 10.19
CA LYS A 83 12.69 13.48 9.85
C LYS A 83 12.92 13.74 8.36
N LYS A 84 12.29 12.96 7.48
CA LYS A 84 12.38 13.19 6.02
C LYS A 84 11.75 14.51 5.59
N ALA A 85 10.68 14.94 6.26
CA ALA A 85 10.03 16.22 6.00
C ALA A 85 10.83 17.45 6.50
N THR A 86 11.86 17.26 7.34
CA THR A 86 12.68 18.36 7.90
C THR A 86 14.03 18.54 7.19
N LEU A 87 14.34 17.72 6.18
CA LEU A 87 15.64 17.73 5.49
C LEU A 87 15.62 18.44 4.12
N HIS A 88 14.60 19.26 3.85
CA HIS A 88 14.48 20.11 2.67
C HIS A 88 14.36 21.58 3.07
#